data_AF-A0A6V8HCA1-F1
#
_entry.id   AF-A0A6V8HCA1-F1
#
_cell.length_a   1.000
_cell.length_b   1.000
_cell.length_c   1.000
_cell.angle_alpha   90.00
_cell.angle_beta   90.00
_cell.angle_gamma   90.00
#
_symmetry.space_group_name_H-M   'P 1'
#
loop_
_entity.id
_entity.type
_entity.pdbx_description
1 polymer ?
#
loop_
_entity_poly.entity_id
_entity_poly.type
_entity_poly.pdbx_seq_one_letter_code
_entity_poly.pdbx_strand_id
1 'polypeptide(L)'
;MSQVLHYTWAYCPVTKALHQLNGPVYKDPDRECLSPRETDSAEILWQEMQNTLGEVELSAFKGEHVFGEEHSRALEELRLKQLKLAQTWTRNEADEVDENESKETNGPSDAKTQKPNNVPHDNGGTTTTDGAATYKALEAETEKDLQQARKRRLANDQYFDRVNNGVLDVVASLEEVAQAMRAVRKESEDIWNDTASESLNVTADSTT
;
A
#
# COMPACT_ATOMS: atom_id res chain seq x y z
N MET A 1 16.53 25.11 -22.36
CA MET A 1 15.10 24.98 -22.03
C MET A 1 15.00 24.19 -20.73
N SER A 2 14.89 24.88 -19.60
CA SER A 2 14.44 24.28 -18.34
C SER A 2 13.95 25.42 -17.48
N GLN A 3 12.62 25.57 -17.40
CA GLN A 3 11.99 26.56 -16.53
C GLN A 3 11.90 25.94 -15.14
N VAL A 4 12.59 26.56 -14.18
CA VAL A 4 12.37 26.34 -12.76
C VAL A 4 11.17 27.20 -12.37
N LEU A 5 10.03 26.55 -12.07
CA LEU A 5 8.85 27.24 -11.59
C LEU A 5 9.05 27.64 -10.13
N HIS A 6 9.46 28.90 -9.93
CA HIS A 6 9.37 29.59 -8.64
C HIS A 6 7.90 29.94 -8.39
N TYR A 7 7.23 29.22 -7.47
CA TYR A 7 5.96 29.66 -6.91
C TYR A 7 6.22 30.60 -5.73
N THR A 8 6.39 31.88 -6.01
CA THR A 8 6.27 32.94 -5.02
C THR A 8 4.83 33.43 -5.02
N TRP A 9 4.06 33.09 -3.98
CA TRP A 9 2.77 33.74 -3.76
C TRP A 9 3.01 35.19 -3.36
N ALA A 10 2.62 36.09 -4.26
CA ALA A 10 2.57 37.52 -4.02
C ALA A 10 1.50 37.80 -2.96
N TYR A 11 1.95 38.25 -1.79
CA TYR A 11 1.09 38.96 -0.84
C TYR A 11 0.67 40.27 -1.50
N CYS A 12 -0.62 40.43 -1.79
CA CYS A 12 -1.21 41.71 -2.18
C CYS A 12 -1.38 42.57 -0.92
N PRO A 13 -0.65 43.70 -0.75
CA PRO A 13 -1.03 44.69 0.23
C PRO A 13 -2.11 45.58 -0.42
N VAL A 14 -3.37 45.38 -0.05
CA VAL A 14 -4.40 46.39 -0.34
C VAL A 14 -4.05 47.61 0.48
N THR A 15 -3.47 48.60 -0.20
CA THR A 15 -3.26 49.93 0.33
C THR A 15 -4.58 50.71 0.37
N LYS A 16 -4.70 51.49 1.45
CA LYS A 16 -5.17 52.89 1.50
C LYS A 16 -6.61 53.16 1.95
N ALA A 17 -6.63 53.95 3.02
CA ALA A 17 -7.49 55.10 3.30
C ALA A 17 -8.91 54.83 3.79
N LEU A 18 -9.10 54.96 5.11
CA LEU A 18 -10.14 55.82 5.66
C LEU A 18 -9.55 56.64 6.81
N HIS A 19 -9.32 57.92 6.51
CA HIS A 19 -9.24 59.00 7.49
C HIS A 19 -10.52 59.02 8.34
N GLN A 20 -10.36 59.41 9.61
CA GLN A 20 -11.33 60.10 10.44
C GLN A 20 -12.83 59.78 10.18
N LEU A 21 -13.38 58.89 11.01
CA LEU A 21 -14.74 59.09 11.53
C LEU A 21 -14.71 58.81 13.04
N ASN A 22 -14.47 59.86 13.82
CA ASN A 22 -14.98 59.95 15.18
C ASN A 22 -16.52 59.98 15.09
N GLY A 23 -17.13 58.81 15.15
CA GLY A 23 -18.57 58.64 15.41
C GLY A 23 -18.81 58.49 16.91
N PRO A 24 -19.98 58.92 17.43
CA PRO A 24 -20.27 58.83 18.85
C PRO A 24 -20.24 57.36 19.27
N VAL A 25 -19.62 57.08 20.42
CA VAL A 25 -19.81 55.84 21.16
C VAL A 25 -21.30 55.70 21.40
N TYR A 26 -21.97 54.89 20.58
CA TYR A 26 -23.32 54.44 20.86
C TYR A 26 -23.21 53.58 22.11
N LYS A 27 -23.51 54.20 23.26
CA LYS A 27 -23.83 53.44 24.46
C LYS A 27 -25.15 52.75 24.16
N ASP A 28 -25.05 51.49 23.79
CA ASP A 28 -26.17 50.57 23.81
C ASP A 28 -26.73 50.54 25.25
N PRO A 29 -27.96 51.04 25.51
CA PRO A 29 -28.52 51.06 26.86
C PRO A 29 -29.14 49.71 27.26
N ASP A 30 -29.15 48.72 26.36
CA ASP A 30 -29.78 47.41 26.61
C ASP A 30 -28.75 46.30 26.83
N ARG A 31 -27.59 46.63 27.42
CA ARG A 31 -26.84 45.61 28.18
C ARG A 31 -27.58 45.41 29.51
N GLU A 32 -28.73 44.74 29.43
CA GLU A 32 -29.27 44.03 30.59
C GLU A 32 -28.10 43.23 31.16
N CYS A 33 -27.64 43.65 32.34
CA CYS A 33 -26.64 42.91 33.08
C CYS A 33 -27.26 41.55 33.35
N LEU A 34 -26.85 40.54 32.56
CA LEU A 34 -26.95 39.13 32.93
C LEU A 34 -26.71 39.08 34.44
N SER A 35 -27.73 38.65 35.17
CA SER A 35 -27.70 38.75 36.63
C SER A 35 -26.45 38.03 37.14
N PRO A 36 -25.85 38.44 38.28
CA PRO A 36 -24.63 37.81 38.78
C PRO A 36 -24.73 36.28 38.84
N ARG A 37 -25.94 35.74 39.08
CA ARG A 37 -26.20 34.29 39.05
C ARG A 37 -26.09 33.66 37.66
N GLU A 38 -26.49 34.36 36.61
CA GLU A 38 -26.39 33.87 35.22
C GLU A 38 -24.93 33.91 34.75
N THR A 39 -24.17 34.95 35.12
CA THR A 39 -22.72 34.99 34.86
C THR A 39 -21.97 33.91 35.64
N ASP A 40 -22.35 33.69 36.90
CA ASP A 40 -21.77 32.61 37.71
C ASP A 40 -22.14 31.23 37.13
N SER A 41 -23.37 31.06 36.63
CA SER A 41 -23.77 29.81 35.97
C SER A 41 -23.03 29.56 34.65
N ALA A 42 -22.75 30.62 33.88
CA ALA A 42 -21.98 30.53 32.65
C ALA A 42 -20.50 30.25 32.93
N GLU A 43 -19.93 30.81 34.00
CA GLU A 43 -18.57 30.53 34.44
C GLU A 43 -18.43 29.10 34.96
N ILE A 44 -19.40 28.61 35.74
CA ILE A 44 -19.46 27.21 36.18
C ILE A 44 -19.55 26.27 34.97
N LEU A 45 -20.40 26.57 33.99
CA LEU A 45 -20.52 25.77 32.78
C LEU A 45 -19.22 25.79 31.95
N TRP A 46 -18.56 26.94 31.84
CA TRP A 46 -17.28 27.05 31.13
C TRP A 46 -16.17 26.28 31.84
N GLN A 47 -16.13 26.37 33.18
CA GLN A 47 -15.21 25.61 34.01
C GLN A 47 -15.45 24.10 33.91
N GLU A 48 -16.71 23.67 33.85
CA GLU A 48 -17.09 22.27 33.64
C GLU A 48 -16.65 21.79 32.25
N MET A 49 -16.91 22.55 31.19
CA MET A 49 -16.43 22.23 29.84
C MET A 49 -14.90 22.14 29.77
N GLN A 50 -14.18 23.06 30.42
CA GLN A 50 -12.73 23.00 30.52
C GLN A 50 -12.26 21.78 31.32
N ASN A 51 -12.97 21.39 32.38
CA ASN A 51 -12.67 20.19 33.13
C ASN A 51 -12.88 18.93 32.27
N THR A 52 -14.00 18.83 31.54
CA THR A 52 -14.24 17.69 30.62
C THR A 52 -13.18 17.61 29.51
N LEU A 53 -12.71 18.74 29.00
CA LEU A 53 -11.59 18.75 28.03
C LEU A 53 -10.30 18.26 28.69
N GLY A 54 -10.00 18.72 29.91
CA GLY A 54 -8.85 18.27 30.69
C GLY A 54 -8.90 16.77 31.00
N GLU A 55 -10.07 16.21 31.29
CA GLU A 55 -10.26 14.78 31.51
C GLU A 55 -10.03 13.96 30.23
N VAL A 56 -10.49 14.45 29.07
CA VAL A 56 -10.22 13.83 27.76
C VAL A 56 -8.73 13.89 27.42
N GLU A 57 -8.07 15.03 27.66
CA GLU A 57 -6.63 15.18 27.48
C GLU A 57 -5.85 14.25 28.41
N LEU A 58 -6.26 14.11 29.67
CA LEU A 58 -5.63 13.20 30.62
C LEU A 58 -5.84 11.73 30.22
N SER A 59 -6.99 11.38 29.65
CA SER A 59 -7.27 10.03 29.15
C SER A 59 -6.38 9.72 27.93
N ALA A 60 -6.30 10.66 26.99
CA ALA A 60 -5.41 10.56 25.83
C ALA A 60 -3.91 10.54 26.23
N PHE A 61 -3.50 11.33 27.22
CA PHE A 61 -2.12 11.44 27.68
C PHE A 61 -1.67 10.26 28.56
N LYS A 62 -2.59 9.67 29.34
CA LYS A 62 -2.33 8.44 30.11
C LYS A 62 -2.20 7.20 29.23
N GLY A 63 -2.46 7.32 27.93
CA GLY A 63 -2.44 6.19 27.00
C GLY A 63 -3.67 5.30 27.13
N GLU A 64 -4.72 5.75 27.83
CA GLU A 64 -6.04 5.15 27.76
C GLU A 64 -6.61 5.53 26.40
N HIS A 65 -6.23 4.72 25.41
CA HIS A 65 -6.50 4.95 24.00
C HIS A 65 -7.99 5.24 23.84
N VAL A 66 -8.37 6.34 23.17
CA VAL A 66 -9.77 6.72 22.94
C VAL A 66 -10.57 5.61 22.24
N PHE A 67 -9.87 4.70 21.57
CA PHE A 67 -10.42 3.50 20.93
C PHE A 67 -10.00 2.19 21.63
N GLY A 68 -9.51 2.22 22.86
CA GLY A 68 -9.01 1.03 23.57
C GLY A 68 -7.65 0.50 23.08
N GLU A 69 -6.97 -0.24 23.94
CA GLU A 69 -5.66 -0.85 23.67
C GLU A 69 -5.74 -1.91 22.55
N GLU A 70 -6.82 -2.68 22.51
CA GLU A 70 -7.04 -3.73 21.51
C GLU A 70 -7.21 -3.18 20.08
N HIS A 71 -7.88 -2.03 19.90
CA HIS A 71 -7.92 -1.36 18.60
C HIS A 71 -6.54 -0.86 18.16
N SER A 72 -5.73 -0.29 19.07
CA SER A 72 -4.35 0.12 18.76
C SER A 72 -3.52 -1.08 18.31
N ARG A 73 -3.66 -2.21 19.02
CA ARG A 73 -2.99 -3.46 18.67
C ARG A 73 -3.44 -3.99 17.30
N ALA A 74 -4.73 -3.94 16.99
CA ALA A 74 -5.27 -4.33 15.70
C ALA A 74 -4.73 -3.46 14.54
N LEU A 75 -4.56 -2.15 14.77
CA LEU A 75 -3.93 -1.25 13.79
C LEU A 75 -2.44 -1.57 13.56
N GLU A 76 -1.71 -1.93 14.61
CA GLU A 76 -0.33 -2.38 14.49
C GLU A 76 -0.23 -3.69 13.70
N GLU A 77 -1.12 -4.66 13.98
CA GLU A 77 -1.19 -5.90 13.21
C GLU A 77 -1.50 -5.62 11.73
N LEU A 78 -2.51 -4.77 11.44
CA LEU A 78 -2.82 -4.36 10.08
C LEU A 78 -1.60 -3.76 9.37
N ARG A 79 -0.86 -2.88 10.05
CA ARG A 79 0.36 -2.28 9.52
C ARG A 79 1.44 -3.33 9.23
N LEU A 80 1.62 -4.31 10.11
CA LEU A 80 2.55 -5.42 9.88
C LEU A 80 2.15 -6.27 8.67
N LYS A 81 0.85 -6.58 8.52
CA LYS A 81 0.35 -7.32 7.36
C LYS A 81 0.53 -6.53 6.06
N GLN A 82 0.30 -5.22 6.08
CA GLN A 82 0.55 -4.35 4.93
C GLN A 82 2.05 -4.27 4.57
N LEU A 83 2.93 -4.20 5.57
CA LEU A 83 4.38 -4.25 5.34
C LEU A 83 4.80 -5.61 4.76
N LYS A 84 4.23 -6.71 5.28
CA LYS A 84 4.46 -8.06 4.77
C LYS A 84 4.02 -8.19 3.30
N LEU A 85 2.86 -7.65 2.93
CA LEU A 85 2.40 -7.61 1.54
C LEU A 85 3.42 -6.88 0.64
N ALA A 86 3.88 -5.69 1.06
CA ALA A 86 4.89 -4.93 0.31
C ALA A 86 6.22 -5.70 0.20
N GLN A 87 6.62 -6.42 1.26
CA GLN A 87 7.80 -7.28 1.25
C GLN A 87 7.63 -8.47 0.30
N THR A 88 6.46 -9.13 0.26
CA THR A 88 6.17 -10.21 -0.67
C THR A 88 6.24 -9.73 -2.12
N TRP A 89 5.70 -8.53 -2.39
CA TRP A 89 5.78 -7.91 -3.70
C TRP A 89 7.23 -7.58 -4.10
N THR A 90 8.05 -7.13 -3.14
CA THR A 90 9.43 -6.72 -3.40
C THR A 90 10.39 -7.92 -3.50
N ARG A 91 10.18 -8.96 -2.69
CA ARG A 91 11.09 -10.12 -2.61
C ARG A 91 10.84 -11.15 -3.70
N ASN A 92 9.63 -11.25 -4.24
CA ASN A 92 9.35 -12.15 -5.37
C ASN A 92 10.14 -11.80 -6.65
N GLU A 93 10.66 -10.56 -6.78
CA GLU A 93 11.60 -10.20 -7.87
C GLU A 93 13.07 -10.35 -7.45
N ALA A 94 13.40 -10.26 -6.16
CA ALA A 94 14.77 -10.32 -5.65
C ALA A 94 15.29 -11.74 -5.34
N ASP A 95 14.40 -12.73 -5.17
CA ASP A 95 14.79 -14.15 -5.01
C ASP A 95 15.22 -14.79 -6.36
N GLU A 96 15.29 -13.99 -7.44
CA GLU A 96 15.79 -14.39 -8.76
C GLU A 96 17.30 -14.69 -8.81
N VAL A 97 18.09 -14.33 -7.78
CA VAL A 97 19.57 -14.35 -7.84
C VAL A 97 20.27 -15.46 -7.06
N ASP A 98 19.67 -16.08 -6.04
CA ASP A 98 20.40 -17.06 -5.19
C ASP A 98 20.27 -18.52 -5.66
N GLU A 99 19.21 -18.90 -6.39
CA GLU A 99 19.02 -20.30 -6.82
C GLU A 99 19.74 -20.68 -8.13
N ASN A 100 20.36 -19.72 -8.82
CA ASN A 100 21.04 -19.97 -10.12
C ASN A 100 22.57 -19.95 -10.05
N GLU A 101 23.20 -19.62 -8.91
CA GLU A 101 24.66 -19.51 -8.81
C GLU A 101 25.38 -20.84 -8.51
N SER A 102 24.66 -21.96 -8.35
CA SER A 102 25.27 -23.27 -8.00
C SER A 102 25.21 -24.35 -9.08
N LYS A 103 24.82 -24.03 -10.32
CA LYS A 103 25.00 -24.95 -11.47
C LYS A 103 25.86 -24.32 -12.55
N GLU A 104 27.16 -24.56 -12.39
CA GLU A 104 28.18 -24.23 -13.37
C GLU A 104 27.93 -24.84 -14.77
N THR A 105 28.53 -24.14 -15.73
CA THR A 105 29.17 -24.63 -16.97
C THR A 105 28.45 -24.44 -18.32
N ASN A 106 28.98 -23.44 -19.05
CA ASN A 106 29.27 -23.45 -20.49
C ASN A 106 28.12 -23.38 -21.51
N GLY A 107 28.01 -22.21 -22.16
CA GLY A 107 27.35 -22.07 -23.47
C GLY A 107 27.30 -20.62 -23.93
N PRO A 108 28.10 -20.19 -24.93
CA PRO A 108 28.12 -18.80 -25.40
C PRO A 108 26.79 -18.41 -26.05
N SER A 109 26.30 -17.22 -25.68
CA SER A 109 25.19 -16.52 -26.31
C SER A 109 25.58 -16.10 -27.74
N ASP A 110 25.37 -16.98 -28.72
CA ASP A 110 25.42 -16.60 -30.14
C ASP A 110 24.01 -16.16 -30.59
N ALA A 111 23.70 -14.90 -30.27
CA ALA A 111 22.57 -14.20 -30.86
C ALA A 111 22.93 -13.79 -32.29
N LYS A 112 22.75 -14.69 -33.25
CA LYS A 112 22.82 -14.36 -34.67
C LYS A 112 21.47 -14.58 -35.34
N THR A 113 20.73 -13.48 -35.43
CA THR A 113 19.66 -13.24 -36.41
C THR A 113 20.14 -13.66 -37.80
N GLN A 114 19.69 -14.82 -38.28
CA GLN A 114 19.91 -15.25 -39.65
C GLN A 114 18.92 -14.51 -40.56
N LYS A 115 19.47 -13.55 -41.29
CA LYS A 115 18.93 -12.97 -42.52
C LYS A 115 18.89 -14.08 -43.59
N PRO A 116 17.81 -14.24 -44.39
CA PRO A 116 17.79 -15.25 -45.44
C PRO A 116 18.68 -14.79 -46.60
N ASN A 117 19.80 -15.47 -46.82
CA ASN A 117 20.63 -15.27 -48.00
C ASN A 117 20.42 -16.42 -48.98
N ASN A 118 19.79 -16.05 -50.09
CA ASN A 118 20.05 -16.45 -51.48
C ASN A 118 20.46 -17.92 -51.73
N VAL A 119 19.53 -18.67 -52.32
CA VAL A 119 19.73 -20.03 -52.87
C VAL A 119 20.58 -19.94 -54.15
N PRO A 120 21.77 -20.56 -54.22
CA PRO A 120 22.38 -20.89 -55.50
C PRO A 120 21.81 -22.23 -55.95
N HIS A 121 21.08 -22.18 -57.06
CA HIS A 121 20.70 -23.37 -57.82
C HIS A 121 21.95 -23.89 -58.51
N ASP A 122 22.52 -25.01 -58.04
CA ASP A 122 23.50 -25.77 -58.82
C ASP A 122 23.03 -27.23 -58.97
N ASN A 123 23.20 -27.71 -60.19
CA ASN A 123 22.62 -28.87 -60.80
C ASN A 123 23.74 -29.89 -61.03
N GLY A 124 23.50 -31.17 -60.75
CA GLY A 124 24.37 -32.24 -61.25
C GLY A 124 24.72 -33.27 -60.19
N GLY A 125 24.05 -34.42 -60.27
CA GLY A 125 24.28 -35.53 -59.37
C GLY A 125 25.68 -36.13 -59.45
N THR A 126 26.03 -36.87 -58.40
CA THR A 126 26.63 -38.21 -58.39
C THR A 126 26.76 -38.66 -56.93
N THR A 127 26.56 -39.96 -56.70
CA THR A 127 26.97 -40.77 -55.53
C THR A 127 26.02 -40.88 -54.33
N THR A 128 25.35 -42.02 -54.31
CA THR A 128 24.50 -42.64 -53.27
C THR A 128 25.19 -42.89 -51.91
N THR A 129 26.41 -42.40 -51.69
CA THR A 129 27.19 -42.57 -50.46
C THR A 129 27.20 -41.31 -49.58
N ASP A 130 27.13 -40.11 -50.17
CA ASP A 130 27.14 -38.85 -49.42
C ASP A 130 25.78 -38.52 -48.81
N GLY A 131 24.70 -39.02 -49.44
CA GLY A 131 23.34 -38.94 -48.90
C GLY A 131 23.24 -39.54 -47.50
N ALA A 132 23.84 -40.69 -47.22
CA ALA A 132 23.77 -41.32 -45.91
C ALA A 132 24.46 -40.48 -44.82
N ALA A 133 25.58 -39.82 -45.15
CA ALA A 133 26.29 -38.92 -44.24
C ALA A 133 25.53 -37.61 -44.02
N THR A 134 24.90 -37.05 -45.06
CA THR A 134 24.05 -35.85 -44.94
C THR A 134 22.77 -36.14 -44.16
N TYR A 135 22.12 -37.29 -44.37
CA TYR A 135 20.99 -37.74 -43.56
C TYR A 135 21.38 -37.92 -42.09
N LYS A 136 22.56 -38.46 -41.79
CA LYS A 136 23.06 -38.59 -40.40
C LYS A 136 23.38 -37.24 -39.76
N ALA A 137 23.91 -36.29 -40.52
CA ALA A 137 24.14 -34.92 -40.04
C ALA A 137 22.82 -34.19 -39.76
N LEU A 138 21.83 -34.31 -40.66
CA LEU A 138 20.47 -33.76 -40.50
C LEU A 138 19.74 -34.41 -39.33
N GLU A 139 19.87 -35.72 -39.14
CA GLU A 139 19.31 -36.45 -38.00
C GLU A 139 19.92 -35.95 -36.67
N ALA A 140 21.24 -35.73 -36.63
CA ALA A 140 21.92 -35.17 -35.46
C ALA A 140 21.54 -33.71 -35.19
N GLU A 141 21.30 -32.91 -36.22
CA GLU A 141 20.80 -31.53 -36.11
C GLU A 141 19.35 -31.51 -35.60
N THR A 142 18.49 -32.36 -36.16
CA THR A 142 17.10 -32.51 -35.73
C THR A 142 17.01 -32.97 -34.27
N GLU A 143 17.89 -33.88 -33.84
CA GLU A 143 17.97 -34.31 -32.45
C GLU A 143 18.44 -33.17 -31.53
N LYS A 144 19.40 -32.33 -31.96
CA LYS A 144 19.80 -31.12 -31.21
C LYS A 144 18.66 -30.12 -31.11
N ASP A 145 17.91 -29.90 -32.19
CA ASP A 145 16.75 -29.01 -32.20
C ASP A 145 15.64 -29.52 -31.27
N LEU A 146 15.37 -30.82 -31.29
CA LEU A 146 14.40 -31.45 -30.38
C LEU A 146 14.83 -31.32 -28.92
N GLN A 147 16.11 -31.53 -28.62
CA GLN A 147 16.67 -31.31 -27.28
C GLN A 147 16.58 -29.86 -26.85
N GLN A 148 16.84 -28.91 -27.75
CA GLN A 148 16.71 -27.49 -27.44
C GLN A 148 15.25 -27.10 -27.22
N ALA A 149 14.32 -27.63 -28.02
CA ALA A 149 12.89 -27.42 -27.83
C ALA A 149 12.44 -27.94 -26.45
N ARG A 150 12.92 -29.12 -26.03
CA ARG A 150 12.68 -29.64 -24.67
C ARG A 150 13.24 -28.71 -23.60
N LYS A 151 14.50 -28.26 -23.74
CA LYS A 151 15.13 -27.32 -22.79
C LYS A 151 14.38 -26.00 -22.70
N ARG A 152 13.92 -25.43 -23.82
CA ARG A 152 13.15 -24.18 -23.85
C ARG A 152 11.81 -24.34 -23.13
N ARG A 153 11.13 -25.48 -23.31
CA ARG A 153 9.89 -25.78 -22.59
C ARG A 153 10.14 -25.87 -21.09
N LEU A 154 11.14 -26.65 -20.67
CA LEU A 154 11.46 -26.80 -19.25
C LEU A 154 11.85 -25.48 -18.57
N ALA A 155 12.67 -24.66 -19.23
CA ALA A 155 13.05 -23.35 -18.68
C ALA A 155 11.85 -22.40 -18.56
N ASN A 156 10.91 -22.48 -19.51
CA ASN A 156 9.70 -21.69 -19.50
C ASN A 156 8.68 -22.20 -18.46
N ASP A 157 8.55 -23.51 -18.31
CA ASP A 157 7.72 -24.15 -17.28
C ASP A 157 8.21 -23.73 -15.89
N GLN A 158 9.53 -23.78 -15.64
CA GLN A 158 10.11 -23.30 -14.39
C GLN A 158 9.88 -21.81 -14.16
N TYR A 159 9.88 -20.98 -15.20
CA TYR A 159 9.52 -19.56 -15.08
C TYR A 159 8.05 -19.39 -14.69
N PHE A 160 7.14 -20.14 -15.30
CA PHE A 160 5.73 -20.09 -14.96
C PHE A 160 5.45 -20.61 -13.54
N ASP A 161 6.13 -21.66 -13.12
CA ASP A 161 6.03 -22.17 -11.74
C ASP A 161 6.45 -21.11 -10.72
N ARG A 162 7.57 -20.40 -10.98
CA ARG A 162 8.02 -19.29 -10.11
C ARG A 162 7.01 -18.14 -10.06
N VAL A 163 6.54 -17.68 -11.22
CA VAL A 163 5.54 -16.61 -11.29
C VAL A 163 4.24 -17.03 -10.59
N ASN A 164 3.78 -18.26 -10.80
CA ASN A 164 2.57 -18.78 -10.17
C ASN A 164 2.71 -18.83 -8.65
N ASN A 165 3.83 -19.32 -8.12
CA ASN A 165 4.11 -19.32 -6.69
C ASN A 165 4.11 -17.90 -6.13
N GLY A 166 4.74 -16.94 -6.82
CA GLY A 166 4.71 -15.53 -6.44
C GLY A 166 3.30 -14.93 -6.39
N VAL A 167 2.45 -15.24 -7.36
CA VAL A 167 1.03 -14.81 -7.35
C VAL A 167 0.27 -15.42 -6.17
N LEU A 168 0.49 -16.71 -5.88
CA LEU A 168 -0.15 -17.38 -4.74
C LEU A 168 0.26 -16.73 -3.41
N ASP A 169 1.54 -16.40 -3.24
CA ASP A 169 2.05 -15.75 -2.04
C ASP A 169 1.45 -14.34 -1.84
N VAL A 170 1.32 -13.58 -2.93
CA VAL A 170 0.65 -12.28 -2.91
C VAL A 170 -0.82 -12.42 -2.52
N VAL A 171 -1.55 -13.37 -3.12
CA VAL A 171 -2.97 -13.59 -2.80
C VAL A 171 -3.15 -14.00 -1.34
N ALA A 172 -2.31 -14.91 -0.83
CA ALA A 172 -2.33 -15.31 0.58
C ALA A 172 -2.08 -14.11 1.50
N SER A 173 -1.11 -13.24 1.17
CA SER A 173 -0.82 -12.05 1.97
C SER A 173 -1.95 -10.99 1.91
N LEU A 174 -2.67 -10.86 0.79
CA LEU A 174 -3.85 -9.99 0.68
C LEU A 174 -5.01 -10.50 1.55
N GLU A 175 -5.18 -11.81 1.65
CA GLU A 175 -6.17 -12.39 2.54
C GLU A 175 -5.86 -12.08 4.01
N GLU A 176 -4.59 -12.16 4.43
CA GLU A 176 -4.18 -11.76 5.78
C GLU A 176 -4.46 -10.27 6.05
N VAL A 177 -4.19 -9.37 5.11
CA VAL A 177 -4.50 -7.94 5.24
C VAL A 177 -6.01 -7.74 5.36
N ALA A 178 -6.80 -8.41 4.52
CA ALA A 178 -8.26 -8.31 4.57
C ALA A 178 -8.81 -8.82 5.91
N GLN A 179 -8.25 -9.89 6.47
CA GLN A 179 -8.60 -10.38 7.81
C GLN A 179 -8.25 -9.35 8.89
N ALA A 180 -7.06 -8.75 8.86
CA ALA A 180 -6.66 -7.70 9.80
C ALA A 180 -7.57 -6.46 9.70
N MET A 181 -7.96 -6.04 8.50
CA MET A 181 -8.92 -4.94 8.32
C MET A 181 -10.30 -5.25 8.89
N ARG A 182 -10.75 -6.52 8.83
CA ARG A 182 -11.98 -6.95 9.49
C ARG A 182 -11.85 -6.92 11.01
N ALA A 183 -10.70 -7.31 11.55
CA ALA A 183 -10.41 -7.23 12.98
C ALA A 183 -10.46 -5.77 13.46
N VAL A 184 -9.75 -4.85 12.80
CA VAL A 184 -9.79 -3.40 13.13
C VAL A 184 -11.22 -2.87 13.16
N ARG A 185 -12.05 -3.22 12.16
CA ARG A 185 -13.46 -2.82 12.15
C ARG A 185 -14.21 -3.39 13.36
N LYS A 186 -14.01 -4.68 13.66
CA LYS A 186 -14.68 -5.34 14.78
C LYS A 186 -14.35 -4.66 16.10
N GLU A 187 -13.07 -4.37 16.35
CA GLU A 187 -12.65 -3.65 17.56
C GLU A 187 -13.28 -2.25 17.63
N SER A 188 -13.36 -1.53 16.50
CA SER A 188 -14.04 -0.22 16.46
C SER A 188 -15.56 -0.30 16.75
N GLU A 189 -16.19 -1.39 16.32
CA GLU A 189 -17.62 -1.63 16.52
C GLU A 189 -17.90 -2.04 17.98
N ASP A 190 -17.02 -2.83 18.58
CA ASP A 190 -17.14 -3.36 19.95
C ASP A 190 -17.18 -2.23 21.00
N ILE A 191 -16.26 -1.26 20.88
CA ILE A 191 -16.20 -0.08 21.77
C ILE A 191 -17.52 0.71 21.74
N TRP A 192 -18.15 0.78 20.57
CA TRP A 192 -19.37 1.55 20.37
C TRP A 192 -20.61 0.76 20.78
N ASN A 193 -20.58 -0.57 20.71
CA ASN A 193 -21.67 -1.47 21.11
C ASN A 193 -21.71 -1.75 22.62
N ASP A 194 -20.55 -1.88 23.29
CA ASP A 194 -20.48 -2.12 24.74
C ASP A 194 -21.00 -0.91 25.53
N THR A 195 -20.69 0.30 25.09
CA THR A 195 -21.19 1.55 25.71
C THR A 195 -22.73 1.64 25.67
N ALA A 196 -23.37 1.12 24.62
CA ALA A 196 -24.83 1.07 24.50
C ALA A 196 -25.48 0.05 25.46
N SER A 197 -24.75 -1.01 25.80
CA SER A 197 -25.21 -2.10 26.67
C SER A 197 -25.01 -1.79 28.16
N GLU A 198 -23.93 -1.10 28.51
CA GLU A 198 -23.63 -0.69 29.89
C GLU A 198 -24.58 0.43 30.38
N SER A 199 -24.96 1.34 29.48
CA SER A 199 -26.01 2.35 29.69
C SER A 199 -27.37 1.77 30.13
N LEU A 200 -27.74 0.60 29.62
CA LEU A 200 -29.00 -0.07 29.96
C LEU A 200 -28.96 -0.77 31.33
N ASN A 201 -27.79 -1.12 31.84
CA ASN A 201 -27.62 -1.83 33.11
C ASN A 201 -27.54 -0.86 34.31
N VAL A 202 -26.94 0.33 34.13
CA VAL A 202 -26.86 1.36 35.19
C VAL A 202 -28.22 1.92 35.60
N THR A 203 -29.17 1.97 34.66
CA THR A 203 -30.53 2.48 34.93
C THR A 203 -31.37 1.53 35.79
N ALA A 204 -31.06 0.22 35.78
CA ALA A 204 -31.81 -0.78 36.55
C ALA A 204 -31.43 -0.83 38.04
N ASP A 205 -30.21 -0.42 38.41
CA ASP A 205 -29.72 -0.51 39.79
C ASP A 205 -29.91 0.80 40.61
N SER A 206 -30.19 1.92 39.94
CA SER A 206 -30.48 3.21 40.60
C SER A 206 -31.96 3.43 40.96
N THR A 207 -32.82 2.43 40.73
CA THR A 207 -34.24 2.47 41.15
C THR A 207 -34.46 1.51 42.32
N THR A 208 -33.80 1.73 43.46
CA THR A 208 -34.26 1.18 44.75
C THR A 208 -33.94 2.11 45.91
#